data_AF-A0A938IVM4-F1
#
_entry.id   AF-A0A938IVM4-F1
#
_cell.length_a   1.000
_cell.length_b   1.000
_cell.length_c   1.000
_cell.angle_alpha   90.00
_cell.angle_beta   90.00
_cell.angle_gamma   90.00
#
_symmetry.space_group_name_H-M   'P 1'
#
loop_
_entity.id
_entity.type
_entity.pdbx_description
1 polymer ?
#
loop_
_entity_poly.entity_id
_entity_poly.type
_entity_poly.pdbx_seq_one_letter_code
_entity_poly.pdbx_strand_id
1 'polypeptide(L)'
;MVRVLHGLDAVRIRQAPPELFRDLVRLWRDRADIDVPLEVVFGELLAGWEKVRFPIGRNPLARLMARIGEFPPEAAAYEGEETRQLVAICRALQEEAGKGPFYLSCRVAADALGLDRMDVHRRLRVLQADGLLCVVEKGTATRATRYRYLGNQ
;
A
#
# COMPACT_ATOMS: atom_id res chain seq x y z
N MET A 1 1.66 14.08 9.33
CA MET A 1 2.50 15.01 8.56
C MET A 1 3.64 14.21 7.94
N VAL A 2 3.37 13.48 6.84
CA VAL A 2 4.35 12.61 6.16
C VAL A 2 4.43 13.11 4.72
N ARG A 3 5.29 14.10 4.46
CA ARG A 3 5.41 14.69 3.12
C ARG A 3 6.86 14.82 2.63
N VAL A 4 7.85 14.27 3.33
CA VAL A 4 9.23 14.83 3.23
C VAL A 4 10.32 13.80 2.91
N LEU A 5 10.01 12.71 2.22
CA LEU A 5 11.00 11.77 1.65
C LEU A 5 10.90 11.67 0.12
N HIS A 6 10.46 12.74 -0.54
CA HIS A 6 10.52 12.85 -2.00
C HIS A 6 11.97 13.18 -2.41
N GLY A 7 12.73 12.18 -2.86
CA GLY A 7 14.05 12.39 -3.48
C GLY A 7 15.16 11.44 -3.03
N LEU A 8 14.92 10.67 -1.98
CA LEU A 8 15.88 9.68 -1.48
C LEU A 8 15.48 8.28 -1.99
N ASP A 9 16.31 7.69 -2.85
CA ASP A 9 16.12 6.31 -3.30
C ASP A 9 16.28 5.36 -2.10
N ALA A 10 15.16 4.86 -1.59
CA ALA A 10 15.11 4.03 -0.40
C ALA A 10 15.92 2.72 -0.55
N VAL A 11 16.19 2.27 -1.78
CA VAL A 11 16.99 1.07 -2.02
C VAL A 11 18.47 1.36 -1.81
N ARG A 12 18.98 2.49 -2.34
CA ARG A 12 20.38 2.92 -2.14
C ARG A 12 20.70 3.24 -0.69
N ILE A 13 19.74 3.80 0.04
CA ILE A 13 19.90 4.07 1.48
C ILE A 13 20.01 2.78 2.29
N ARG A 14 19.25 1.73 1.94
CA ARG A 14 19.21 0.48 2.72
C ARG A 14 20.56 -0.24 2.76
N GLN A 15 21.44 0.05 1.81
CA GLN A 15 22.76 -0.57 1.66
C GLN A 15 23.89 0.41 1.95
N ALA A 16 23.59 1.67 2.27
CA ALA A 16 24.60 2.69 2.53
C ALA A 16 25.30 2.45 3.88
N PRO A 17 26.62 2.70 3.97
CA PRO A 17 27.31 2.74 5.25
C PRO A 17 26.65 3.74 6.20
N PRO A 18 26.58 3.47 7.52
CA PRO A 18 25.91 4.34 8.48
C PRO A 18 26.38 5.80 8.44
N GLU A 19 27.65 6.03 8.10
CA GLU A 19 28.28 7.33 7.99
C GLU A 19 27.72 8.17 6.83
N LEU A 20 27.64 7.56 5.64
CA LEU A 20 27.05 8.19 4.44
C LEU A 20 25.57 8.54 4.66
N PHE A 21 24.86 7.70 5.41
CA PHE A 21 23.45 7.93 5.72
C PHE A 21 23.24 9.09 6.68
N ARG A 22 24.08 9.21 7.72
CA ARG A 22 24.02 10.33 8.66
C ARG A 22 24.31 11.67 7.96
N ASP A 23 25.24 11.68 7.01
CA ASP A 23 25.56 12.87 6.21
C ASP A 23 24.39 13.27 5.28
N LEU A 24 23.71 12.30 4.67
CA LEU A 24 22.50 12.56 3.88
C LEU A 24 21.38 13.18 4.72
N VAL A 25 21.18 12.71 5.95
CA VAL A 25 20.17 13.27 6.86
C VAL A 25 20.55 14.69 7.29
N ARG A 26 21.84 14.98 7.51
CA ARG A 26 22.32 16.34 7.78
C ARG A 26 22.03 17.27 6.60
N LEU A 27 22.42 16.88 5.39
CA LEU A 27 22.17 17.66 4.16
C LEU A 27 20.68 17.93 3.95
N TRP A 28 19.84 16.92 4.19
CA TRP A 28 18.39 17.06 4.09
C TRP A 28 17.84 18.02 5.15
N ARG A 29 18.25 17.89 6.42
CA ARG A 29 17.82 18.74 7.53
C ARG A 29 18.14 20.20 7.25
N ASP A 30 19.37 20.46 6.82
CA ASP A 30 19.85 21.82 6.52
C ASP A 30 19.08 22.41 5.33
N ARG A 31 18.77 21.60 4.31
CA ARG A 31 17.95 22.03 3.16
C ARG A 31 16.48 22.25 3.51
N ALA A 32 15.96 21.50 4.48
CA ALA A 32 14.58 21.60 4.94
C ALA A 32 14.37 22.69 6.02
N ASP A 33 15.44 23.39 6.40
CA ASP A 33 15.46 24.44 7.43
C ASP A 33 14.86 23.98 8.77
N ILE A 34 15.23 22.76 9.18
CA ILE A 34 14.75 22.16 10.43
C ILE A 34 15.72 22.51 11.56
N ASP A 35 15.28 23.38 12.47
CA ASP A 35 16.02 23.78 13.68
C ASP A 35 15.85 22.74 14.82
N VAL A 36 16.22 21.50 14.53
CA VAL A 36 16.22 20.38 15.49
C VAL A 36 17.60 19.71 15.45
N PRO A 37 18.19 19.33 16.61
CA PRO A 37 19.47 18.64 16.64
C PRO A 37 19.48 17.39 15.76
N LEU A 38 20.60 17.14 15.07
CA LEU A 38 20.72 16.06 14.08
C LEU A 38 20.42 14.69 14.70
N GLU A 39 20.84 14.47 15.93
CA GLU A 39 20.60 13.24 16.69
C GLU A 39 19.12 12.96 16.95
N VAL A 40 18.30 13.99 17.16
CA VAL A 40 16.85 13.86 17.36
C VAL A 40 16.19 13.50 16.03
N VAL A 41 16.50 14.25 14.97
CA VAL A 41 16.01 13.98 13.61
C VAL A 41 16.41 12.58 13.14
N PHE A 42 17.66 12.18 13.39
CA PHE A 42 18.18 10.87 13.03
C PHE A 42 17.51 9.76 13.84
N GLY A 43 17.27 9.96 15.14
CA GLY A 43 16.54 9.01 15.98
C GLY A 43 15.10 8.78 15.49
N GLU A 44 14.37 9.85 15.16
CA GLU A 44 13.02 9.74 14.61
C GLU A 44 13.00 9.03 13.25
N LEU A 45 13.98 9.34 12.40
CA LEU A 45 14.17 8.70 11.11
C LEU A 45 14.42 7.20 11.28
N LEU A 46 15.32 6.78 12.17
CA LEU A 46 15.59 5.36 12.46
C LEU A 46 14.30 4.65 12.94
N ALA A 47 13.57 5.26 13.88
CA ALA A 47 12.32 4.70 14.40
C ALA A 47 11.20 4.60 13.34
N GLY A 48 11.18 5.52 12.37
CA GLY A 48 10.29 5.45 11.22
C GLY A 48 10.76 4.45 10.16
N TRP A 49 12.07 4.32 9.97
CA TRP A 49 12.71 3.52 8.93
C TRP A 49 12.44 2.03 9.11
N GLU A 50 12.52 1.51 10.34
CA GLU A 50 12.18 0.12 10.66
C GLU A 50 10.74 -0.26 10.25
N LYS A 51 9.85 0.73 10.16
CA LYS A 51 8.44 0.54 9.82
C LYS A 51 8.16 0.62 8.31
N VAL A 52 9.14 1.06 7.50
CA VAL A 52 8.98 1.19 6.05
C VAL A 52 9.06 -0.19 5.39
N ARG A 53 7.90 -0.74 5.01
CA ARG A 53 7.81 -2.02 4.29
C ARG A 53 7.94 -1.89 2.78
N PHE A 54 7.51 -0.77 2.23
CA PHE A 54 7.53 -0.50 0.79
C PHE A 54 8.05 0.92 0.55
N PRO A 55 9.06 1.12 -0.31
CA PRO A 55 9.49 2.46 -0.73
C PRO A 55 8.35 3.29 -1.28
N ILE A 56 8.37 4.60 -1.02
CA ILE A 56 7.46 5.56 -1.69
C ILE A 56 7.63 5.45 -3.21
N GLY A 57 6.51 5.43 -3.94
CA GLY A 57 6.49 5.34 -5.40
C GLY A 57 6.53 3.91 -5.96
N ARG A 58 6.80 2.88 -5.14
CA ARG A 58 6.53 1.49 -5.52
C ARG A 58 5.06 1.19 -5.24
N ASN A 59 4.30 0.81 -6.27
CA ASN A 59 2.95 0.29 -6.08
C ASN A 59 3.04 -1.15 -5.54
N PRO A 60 2.73 -1.42 -4.25
CA PRO A 60 2.84 -2.76 -3.69
C PRO A 60 1.88 -3.75 -4.38
N LEU A 61 0.76 -3.27 -4.94
CA LEU A 61 -0.15 -4.10 -5.72
C LEU A 61 0.42 -4.46 -7.10
N ALA A 62 1.31 -3.67 -7.69
CA ALA A 62 1.87 -4.02 -9.00
C ALA A 62 2.65 -5.33 -8.96
N ARG A 63 3.36 -5.62 -7.86
CA ARG A 63 4.03 -6.91 -7.65
C ARG A 63 3.02 -8.05 -7.48
N LEU A 64 1.91 -7.80 -6.80
CA LEU A 64 0.84 -8.77 -6.62
C LEU A 64 0.16 -9.09 -7.96
N MET A 65 -0.18 -8.05 -8.73
CA MET A 65 -0.80 -8.16 -10.05
C MET A 65 0.07 -8.93 -11.04
N ALA A 66 1.40 -8.74 -11.01
CA ALA A 66 2.32 -9.51 -11.85
C ALA A 66 2.33 -11.02 -11.54
N ARG A 67 1.77 -11.44 -10.39
CA ARG A 67 1.65 -12.86 -9.99
C ARG A 67 0.24 -13.42 -10.19
N ILE A 68 -0.74 -12.58 -10.50
CA ILE A 68 -2.10 -13.03 -10.80
C ILE A 68 -2.04 -13.67 -12.19
N GLY A 69 -1.96 -15.00 -12.21
CA GLY A 69 -1.94 -15.78 -13.46
C GLY A 69 -3.34 -16.05 -14.00
N GLU A 70 -4.21 -16.59 -13.16
CA GLU A 70 -5.61 -16.89 -13.50
C GLU A 70 -6.58 -16.11 -12.62
N PHE A 71 -7.68 -15.67 -13.22
CA PHE A 71 -8.77 -15.06 -12.48
C PHE A 71 -9.49 -16.10 -11.62
N PRO A 72 -9.85 -15.75 -10.38
CA PRO A 72 -10.64 -16.66 -9.55
C PRO A 72 -12.03 -16.87 -10.16
N PRO A 73 -12.69 -18.02 -9.91
CA PRO A 73 -13.98 -18.33 -10.51
C PRO A 73 -15.04 -17.25 -10.27
N GLU A 74 -15.02 -16.59 -9.11
CA GLU A 74 -15.97 -15.52 -8.77
C GLU A 74 -15.80 -14.28 -9.66
N ALA A 75 -14.63 -14.07 -10.27
CA ALA A 75 -14.43 -13.00 -11.22
C ALA A 75 -15.29 -13.18 -12.48
N ALA A 76 -15.67 -14.42 -12.84
CA ALA A 76 -16.49 -14.69 -14.01
C ALA A 76 -17.91 -14.09 -13.91
N ALA A 77 -18.37 -13.77 -12.69
CA ALA A 77 -19.66 -13.11 -12.46
C ALA A 77 -19.68 -11.63 -12.89
N TYR A 78 -18.52 -11.03 -13.19
CA TYR A 78 -18.40 -9.63 -13.54
C TYR A 78 -18.05 -9.46 -15.02
N GLU A 79 -18.64 -8.46 -15.68
CA GLU A 79 -18.34 -8.16 -17.10
C GLU A 79 -17.07 -7.32 -17.25
N GLY A 80 -16.88 -6.33 -16.37
CA GLY A 80 -15.76 -5.39 -16.45
C GLY A 80 -14.44 -6.02 -16.04
N GLU A 81 -13.44 -5.94 -16.92
CA GLU A 81 -12.09 -6.45 -16.70
C GLU A 81 -11.46 -5.90 -15.42
N GLU A 82 -11.63 -4.61 -15.13
CA GLU A 82 -11.06 -4.00 -13.92
C GLU A 82 -11.74 -4.51 -12.64
N THR A 83 -13.00 -4.93 -12.73
CA THR A 83 -13.70 -5.57 -11.61
C THR A 83 -13.17 -6.99 -11.41
N ARG A 84 -12.93 -7.75 -12.49
CA ARG A 84 -12.29 -9.07 -12.43
C ARG A 84 -10.89 -8.99 -11.81
N GLN A 85 -10.11 -8.01 -12.23
CA GLN A 85 -8.80 -7.70 -11.65
C GLN A 85 -8.90 -7.33 -10.18
N LEU A 86 -9.87 -6.50 -9.79
CA LEU A 86 -10.09 -6.15 -8.39
C LEU A 86 -10.45 -7.38 -7.54
N VAL A 87 -11.24 -8.31 -8.06
CA VAL A 87 -11.57 -9.58 -7.41
C VAL A 87 -10.30 -10.41 -7.20
N ALA A 88 -9.48 -10.57 -8.24
CA ALA A 88 -8.22 -11.30 -8.13
C ALA A 88 -7.23 -10.64 -7.16
N ILE A 89 -7.14 -9.31 -7.15
CA ILE A 89 -6.35 -8.56 -6.16
C ILE A 89 -6.83 -8.87 -4.74
N CYS A 90 -8.15 -8.85 -4.51
CA CYS A 90 -8.71 -9.12 -3.19
C CYS A 90 -8.43 -10.55 -2.72
N ARG A 91 -8.55 -11.54 -3.62
CA ARG A 91 -8.18 -12.93 -3.33
C ARG A 91 -6.70 -13.07 -2.99
N ALA A 92 -5.82 -12.52 -3.84
CA ALA A 92 -4.38 -12.62 -3.64
C ALA A 92 -3.93 -11.92 -2.33
N LEU A 93 -4.55 -10.80 -1.98
CA LEU A 93 -4.33 -10.15 -0.68
C LEU A 93 -4.82 -11.00 0.50
N GLN A 94 -5.94 -11.72 0.35
CA GLN A 94 -6.43 -12.64 1.37
C GLN A 94 -5.48 -13.83 1.55
N GLU A 95 -4.95 -14.38 0.46
CA GLU A 95 -3.96 -15.47 0.49
C GLU A 95 -2.69 -15.04 1.22
N GLU A 96 -2.17 -13.84 0.96
CA GLU A 96 -1.02 -13.28 1.69
C GLU A 96 -1.32 -13.00 3.17
N ALA A 97 -2.56 -12.62 3.50
CA ALA A 97 -2.99 -12.39 4.88
C ALA A 97 -3.35 -13.68 5.65
N GLY A 98 -3.47 -14.81 4.95
CA GLY A 98 -3.90 -16.09 5.51
C GLY A 98 -5.31 -15.99 6.12
N LYS A 99 -5.44 -16.31 7.41
CA LYS A 99 -6.73 -16.23 8.15
C LYS A 99 -7.08 -14.80 8.62
N GLY A 100 -6.12 -13.89 8.56
CA GLY A 100 -6.29 -12.50 8.97
C GLY A 100 -7.02 -11.64 7.93
N PRO A 101 -7.52 -10.46 8.31
CA PRO A 101 -8.02 -9.50 7.34
C PRO A 101 -6.85 -8.85 6.58
N PHE A 102 -7.09 -8.49 5.32
CA PHE A 102 -6.14 -7.72 4.53
C PHE A 102 -6.54 -6.24 4.47
N TYR A 103 -5.61 -5.37 4.10
CA TYR A 103 -5.88 -3.95 3.91
C TYR A 103 -5.86 -3.60 2.42
N LEU A 104 -6.80 -2.77 1.99
CA LEU A 104 -6.79 -2.22 0.64
C LEU A 104 -7.25 -0.77 0.69
N SER A 105 -6.39 0.14 0.24
CA SER A 105 -6.79 1.55 0.10
C SER A 105 -7.32 1.80 -1.31
N CYS A 106 -8.39 2.58 -1.45
CA CYS A 106 -8.92 2.95 -2.76
C CYS A 106 -7.88 3.69 -3.61
N ARG A 107 -6.96 4.42 -2.99
CA ARG A 107 -5.88 5.12 -3.72
C ARG A 107 -4.92 4.12 -4.38
N VAL A 108 -4.42 3.17 -3.62
CA VAL A 108 -3.48 2.16 -4.15
C VAL A 108 -4.14 1.28 -5.19
N ALA A 109 -5.41 0.90 -4.99
CA ALA A 109 -6.18 0.13 -5.97
C ALA A 109 -6.48 0.96 -7.25
N ALA A 110 -6.80 2.24 -7.11
CA ALA A 110 -6.99 3.15 -8.24
C ALA A 110 -5.72 3.28 -9.09
N ASP A 111 -4.58 3.54 -8.44
CA ASP A 111 -3.27 3.63 -9.09
C ASP A 111 -2.89 2.31 -9.78
N ALA A 112 -3.31 1.17 -9.22
CA ALA A 112 -3.03 -0.16 -9.78
C ALA A 112 -3.90 -0.51 -10.99
N LEU A 113 -5.17 -0.11 -10.98
CA LEU A 113 -6.15 -0.42 -12.02
C LEU A 113 -6.28 0.68 -13.08
N GLY A 114 -5.58 1.81 -12.93
CA GLY A 114 -5.73 2.97 -13.82
C GLY A 114 -7.11 3.62 -13.74
N LEU A 115 -7.79 3.51 -12.59
CA LEU A 115 -9.14 4.01 -12.36
C LEU A 115 -9.17 5.24 -11.45
N ASP A 116 -10.30 5.95 -11.41
CA ASP A 116 -10.55 6.93 -10.35
C ASP A 116 -10.85 6.24 -9.00
N ARG A 117 -10.51 6.92 -7.90
CA ARG A 117 -10.77 6.43 -6.53
C ARG A 117 -12.24 6.12 -6.28
N MET A 118 -13.15 6.93 -6.81
CA MET A 118 -14.59 6.74 -6.68
C MET A 118 -15.07 5.53 -7.46
N ASP A 119 -14.48 5.25 -8.61
CA ASP A 119 -14.81 4.07 -9.42
C ASP A 119 -14.39 2.77 -8.74
N VAL A 120 -13.21 2.75 -8.13
CA VAL A 120 -12.77 1.64 -7.28
C VAL A 120 -13.69 1.49 -6.07
N HIS A 121 -14.04 2.58 -5.41
CA HIS A 121 -14.94 2.54 -4.25
C HIS A 121 -16.33 1.99 -4.62
N ARG A 122 -16.88 2.35 -5.79
CA ARG A 122 -18.14 1.79 -6.31
C ARG A 122 -18.02 0.29 -6.55
N ARG A 123 -16.94 -0.17 -7.20
CA ARG A 123 -16.68 -1.59 -7.45
C ARG A 123 -16.52 -2.39 -6.15
N LEU A 124 -15.75 -1.87 -5.18
CA LEU A 124 -15.63 -2.48 -3.85
C LEU A 124 -16.98 -2.58 -3.13
N ARG A 125 -17.90 -1.64 -3.34
CA ARG A 125 -19.27 -1.73 -2.82
C ARG A 125 -20.08 -2.82 -3.50
N VAL A 126 -19.94 -3.00 -4.81
CA VAL A 126 -20.59 -4.10 -5.55
C VAL A 126 -20.11 -5.45 -4.99
N LEU A 127 -18.79 -5.65 -4.87
CA LEU A 127 -18.24 -6.88 -4.29
C LEU A 127 -18.71 -7.15 -2.85
N GLN A 128 -18.98 -6.09 -2.07
CA GLN A 128 -19.57 -6.24 -0.73
C GLN A 128 -21.05 -6.61 -0.79
N ALA A 129 -21.82 -6.00 -1.69
CA ALA A 129 -23.24 -6.31 -1.88
C ALA A 129 -23.45 -7.75 -2.36
N ASP A 130 -22.54 -8.25 -3.21
CA ASP A 130 -22.54 -9.63 -3.70
C ASP A 130 -22.02 -10.65 -2.67
N GLY A 131 -21.65 -10.19 -1.47
CA GLY A 131 -21.16 -11.05 -0.39
C GLY A 131 -19.73 -11.58 -0.61
N LEU A 132 -19.02 -11.12 -1.63
CA LEU A 132 -17.65 -11.55 -1.94
C LEU A 132 -16.60 -10.90 -1.02
N LEU A 133 -16.91 -9.71 -0.49
CA LEU A 133 -16.08 -8.96 0.44
C LEU A 133 -16.85 -8.57 1.70
N CYS A 134 -16.20 -8.69 2.85
CA CYS A 134 -16.71 -8.17 4.11
C CYS A 134 -15.75 -7.14 4.70
N VAL A 135 -16.27 -6.00 5.18
CA VAL A 135 -15.49 -5.02 5.94
C VAL A 135 -15.34 -5.53 7.38
N VAL A 136 -14.12 -5.88 7.76
CA VAL A 136 -13.78 -6.30 9.13
C VAL A 136 -13.52 -5.08 10.02
N GLU A 137 -12.88 -4.05 9.48
CA GLU A 137 -12.64 -2.79 10.19
C GLU A 137 -12.70 -1.63 9.21
N LYS A 138 -13.56 -0.65 9.49
CA LYS A 138 -13.71 0.52 8.63
C LYS A 138 -12.45 1.39 8.71
N GLY A 139 -11.98 1.86 7.56
CA GLY A 139 -10.86 2.78 7.49
C GLY A 139 -11.16 4.12 8.20
N THR A 140 -10.10 4.79 8.60
CA THR A 140 -10.11 6.16 9.16
C THR A 140 -9.31 7.08 8.25
N ALA A 141 -9.19 8.37 8.59
CA ALA A 141 -8.37 9.31 7.83
C ALA A 141 -6.90 8.86 7.68
N THR A 142 -6.39 8.03 8.61
CA THR A 142 -4.99 7.58 8.62
C THR A 142 -4.81 6.09 8.35
N ARG A 143 -5.90 5.30 8.31
CA ARG A 143 -5.84 3.83 8.17
C ARG A 143 -6.78 3.34 7.08
N ALA A 144 -6.26 2.48 6.20
CA ALA A 144 -7.07 1.84 5.17
C ALA A 144 -8.11 0.87 5.80
N THR A 145 -9.22 0.69 5.09
CA THR A 145 -10.23 -0.31 5.45
C THR A 145 -9.63 -1.71 5.40
N ARG A 146 -10.00 -2.54 6.37
CA ARG A 146 -9.64 -3.95 6.43
C ARG A 146 -10.80 -4.80 5.94
N TYR A 147 -10.48 -5.71 5.05
CA TYR A 147 -11.44 -6.58 4.39
C TYR A 147 -11.13 -8.05 4.66
N ARG A 148 -12.14 -8.88 4.47
CA ARG A 148 -12.01 -10.33 4.30
C ARG A 148 -12.66 -10.73 2.99
N TYR A 149 -11.95 -11.53 2.20
CA TYR A 149 -12.50 -12.16 1.00
C TYR A 149 -13.30 -13.41 1.41
N LEU A 150 -14.51 -13.54 0.89
CA LEU A 150 -15.47 -14.60 1.25
C LEU A 150 -15.79 -15.55 0.08
N GLY A 151 -15.15 -15.38 -1.07
CA GLY A 151 -15.26 -16.33 -2.17
C GLY A 151 -14.75 -17.71 -1.77
N ASN A 152 -15.11 -18.73 -2.55
CA ASN A 152 -14.69 -20.11 -2.34
C ASN A 152 -13.17 -20.19 -2.42
N GLN A 153 -12.54 -20.38 -1.26
CA GLN A 153 -11.09 -20.53 -1.12
C GLN A 153 -10.63 -21.94 -1.48
#